data_AF-A0A259NDB8-F1
#
_entry.id   AF-A0A259NDB8-F1
#
_cell.length_a   1.000
_cell.length_b   1.000
_cell.length_c   1.000
_cell.angle_alpha   90.00
_cell.angle_beta   90.00
_cell.angle_gamma   90.00
#
_symmetry.space_group_name_H-M   'P 1'
#
loop_
_entity.id
_entity.type
_entity.pdbx_description
1 polymer ?
#
loop_
_entity_poly.entity_id
_entity_poly.type
_entity_poly.pdbx_seq_one_letter_code
_entity_poly.pdbx_strand_id
1 'polypeptide(L)'
;MQHSEHWDERHSTPPEDPRPRLRWRFVASVMLLAFLIGVMIGRVFEPPRLRIEDAEPWAQGLQLWFNREPPQQAEHVEGALVYRYEDAYGRVRDGQLKLPLGLVNWRIERDGRDLLLVLVSPRPLDGEWRGAQEDGRWRARLALRPK
;
A
#
# COMPACT_ATOMS: atom_id res chain seq x y z
N MET A 1 -31.12 -67.87 -56.19
CA MET A 1 -32.20 -67.43 -55.28
C MET A 1 -31.58 -66.44 -54.31
N GLN A 2 -31.93 -65.16 -54.45
CA GLN A 2 -31.48 -64.06 -53.60
C GLN A 2 -32.23 -64.15 -52.26
N HIS A 3 -31.48 -64.15 -51.15
CA HIS A 3 -32.03 -63.80 -49.86
C HIS A 3 -31.19 -62.65 -49.32
N SER A 4 -31.69 -61.44 -49.58
CA SER A 4 -31.17 -60.19 -49.05
C SER A 4 -31.66 -60.03 -47.61
N GLU A 5 -30.79 -60.30 -46.64
CA GLU A 5 -31.05 -59.90 -45.27
C GLU A 5 -30.86 -58.39 -45.17
N HIS A 6 -32.01 -57.72 -45.13
CA HIS A 6 -32.16 -56.28 -44.96
C HIS A 6 -31.74 -55.93 -43.53
N TRP A 7 -30.55 -55.33 -43.39
CA TRP A 7 -30.13 -54.70 -42.16
C TRP A 7 -31.11 -53.55 -41.85
N ASP A 8 -31.98 -53.79 -40.87
CA ASP A 8 -32.90 -52.81 -40.32
C ASP A 8 -32.11 -51.88 -39.37
N GLU A 9 -31.22 -51.05 -39.93
CA GLU A 9 -30.54 -49.98 -39.19
C GLU A 9 -31.47 -48.78 -39.04
N ARG A 10 -32.53 -48.94 -38.22
CA ARG A 10 -33.43 -47.86 -37.82
C ARG A 10 -33.28 -47.51 -36.35
N HIS A 11 -32.07 -47.12 -35.92
CA HIS A 11 -31.87 -46.41 -34.66
C HIS A 11 -30.78 -45.33 -34.81
N SER A 12 -31.06 -44.26 -35.56
CA SER A 12 -30.27 -43.03 -35.51
C SER A 12 -30.68 -42.19 -34.31
N THR A 13 -30.30 -42.60 -33.09
CA THR A 13 -29.97 -41.61 -32.06
C THR A 13 -28.53 -41.18 -32.35
N PRO A 14 -28.26 -39.89 -32.62
CA PRO A 14 -26.89 -39.43 -32.76
C PRO A 14 -26.12 -39.82 -31.49
N PRO A 15 -24.91 -40.41 -31.57
CA PRO A 15 -24.11 -40.63 -30.39
C PRO A 15 -23.93 -39.27 -29.72
N GLU A 16 -24.37 -39.19 -28.47
CA GLU A 16 -24.39 -37.97 -27.69
C GLU A 16 -22.96 -37.46 -27.59
N ASP A 17 -22.61 -36.48 -28.43
CA ASP A 17 -21.23 -36.05 -28.60
C ASP A 17 -20.72 -35.56 -27.23
N PRO A 18 -19.77 -36.24 -26.57
CA PRO A 18 -19.36 -35.89 -25.20
C PRO A 18 -18.53 -34.60 -25.16
N ARG A 19 -18.15 -34.08 -26.33
CA ARG A 19 -17.25 -32.94 -26.53
C ARG A 19 -17.74 -31.59 -25.96
N PRO A 20 -19.04 -31.22 -25.92
CA PRO A 20 -19.49 -29.94 -25.34
C PRO A 20 -19.13 -29.78 -23.87
N ARG A 21 -19.29 -30.85 -23.07
CA ARG A 21 -18.99 -30.84 -21.63
C ARG A 21 -17.48 -30.71 -21.37
N LEU A 22 -16.65 -31.31 -22.21
CA LEU A 22 -15.19 -31.24 -22.07
C LEU A 22 -14.66 -29.83 -22.38
N ARG A 23 -15.21 -29.17 -23.42
CA ARG A 23 -14.90 -27.77 -23.79
C ARG A 23 -15.22 -26.80 -22.66
N TRP A 24 -16.38 -26.95 -22.02
CA TRP A 24 -16.80 -26.07 -20.92
C TRP A 24 -15.95 -26.27 -19.66
N ARG A 25 -15.59 -27.52 -19.34
CA ARG A 25 -14.66 -27.84 -18.23
C ARG A 25 -13.27 -27.26 -18.46
N PHE A 26 -12.80 -27.26 -19.70
CA PHE A 26 -11.54 -26.63 -20.08
C PHE A 26 -11.59 -25.11 -19.88
N VAL A 27 -12.63 -24.44 -20.39
CA VAL A 27 -12.82 -22.99 -20.18
C VAL A 27 -12.93 -22.64 -18.70
N ALA A 28 -13.69 -23.42 -17.92
CA ALA A 28 -13.81 -23.22 -16.49
C ALA A 28 -12.46 -23.38 -15.77
N SER A 29 -11.64 -24.35 -16.18
CA SER A 29 -10.29 -24.56 -15.61
C SER A 29 -9.34 -23.42 -15.98
N VAL A 30 -9.42 -22.91 -17.22
CA VAL A 30 -8.63 -21.75 -17.67
C VAL A 30 -9.05 -20.48 -16.92
N MET A 31 -10.35 -20.25 -16.72
CA MET A 31 -10.84 -19.12 -15.91
C MET A 31 -10.38 -19.23 -14.46
N LEU A 32 -10.44 -20.43 -13.86
CA LEU A 32 -9.97 -20.65 -12.50
C LEU A 32 -8.46 -20.39 -12.38
N LEU A 33 -7.67 -20.88 -13.34
CA LEU A 33 -6.23 -20.64 -13.37
C LEU A 33 -5.90 -19.15 -13.56
N ALA A 34 -6.58 -18.48 -14.49
CA ALA A 34 -6.43 -17.04 -14.71
C ALA A 34 -6.84 -16.23 -13.47
N PHE A 35 -7.89 -16.65 -12.77
CA PHE A 35 -8.32 -16.04 -11.51
C PHE A 35 -7.27 -16.22 -10.40
N LEU A 36 -6.76 -17.45 -10.21
CA LEU A 36 -5.71 -17.73 -9.24
C LEU A 36 -4.43 -16.94 -9.53
N ILE A 37 -4.01 -16.88 -10.80
CA ILE A 37 -2.86 -16.08 -11.24
C ILE A 37 -3.13 -14.58 -11.03
N GLY A 38 -4.32 -14.09 -11.37
CA GLY A 38 -4.72 -12.70 -11.16
C GLY A 38 -4.65 -12.28 -9.69
N VAL A 39 -5.10 -13.13 -8.78
CA VAL A 39 -5.01 -12.90 -7.33
C VAL A 39 -3.54 -12.85 -6.87
N MET A 40 -2.67 -13.72 -7.40
CA MET A 40 -1.24 -13.69 -7.06
C MET A 40 -0.53 -12.46 -7.62
N ILE A 41 -0.87 -12.02 -8.83
CA ILE A 41 -0.32 -10.80 -9.44
C ILE A 41 -0.76 -9.54 -8.70
N GLY A 42 -2.00 -9.49 -8.18
CA GLY A 42 -2.49 -8.34 -7.41
C GLY A 42 -1.65 -8.01 -6.18
N ARG A 43 -1.00 -9.00 -5.56
CA ARG A 43 -0.10 -8.85 -4.40
C ARG A 43 1.29 -8.32 -4.74
N VAL A 44 1.77 -8.56 -5.96
CA VAL A 44 3.14 -8.16 -6.37
C VAL A 44 3.24 -6.65 -6.62
N PHE A 45 2.12 -5.99 -6.89
CA PHE A 45 2.05 -4.53 -7.06
C PHE A 45 1.81 -3.75 -5.76
N GLU A 46 1.83 -4.39 -4.58
CA GLU A 46 1.81 -3.65 -3.33
C GLU A 46 3.08 -2.78 -3.25
N PRO A 47 2.94 -1.43 -3.31
CA PRO A 47 4.10 -0.55 -3.35
C PRO A 47 4.81 -0.66 -2.01
N PRO A 48 6.11 -1.02 -1.93
CA PRO A 48 6.91 -1.55 -0.80
C PRO A 48 6.32 -1.43 0.63
N ARG A 49 7.05 -1.11 1.69
CA ARG A 49 6.42 -0.45 2.87
C ARG A 49 7.01 0.93 3.05
N LEU A 50 6.25 1.90 3.55
CA LEU A 50 6.81 3.24 3.74
C LEU A 50 7.89 3.14 4.81
N ARG A 51 9.11 3.57 4.50
CA ARG A 51 10.24 3.51 5.42
C ARG A 51 10.69 4.92 5.79
N ILE A 52 10.77 5.22 7.09
CA ILE A 52 11.57 6.35 7.58
C ILE A 52 13.01 5.88 7.76
N GLU A 53 13.89 6.37 6.90
CA GLU A 53 15.32 6.06 6.92
C GLU A 53 16.04 6.90 7.96
N ASP A 54 15.77 8.21 7.94
CA ASP A 54 16.42 9.15 8.83
C ASP A 54 15.51 10.31 9.23
N ALA A 55 15.83 10.88 10.38
CA ALA A 55 15.13 12.01 10.96
C ALA A 55 16.17 12.96 11.53
N GLU A 56 16.22 14.16 10.97
CA GLU A 56 17.21 15.17 11.30
C GLU A 56 16.51 16.49 11.66
N PRO A 57 16.90 17.12 12.78
CA PRO A 57 16.43 18.46 13.09
C PRO A 57 16.93 19.47 12.06
N TRP A 58 16.04 20.33 11.58
CA TRP A 58 16.32 21.38 10.59
C TRP A 58 16.00 22.77 11.16
N ALA A 59 16.60 23.82 10.60
CA ALA A 59 16.51 25.19 11.10
C ALA A 59 15.07 25.73 11.27
N GLN A 60 14.12 25.22 10.49
CA GLN A 60 12.71 25.63 10.54
C GLN A 60 11.75 24.51 11.00
N GLY A 61 12.27 23.35 11.40
CA GLY A 61 11.44 22.21 11.81
C GLY A 61 12.17 20.88 11.73
N LEU A 62 11.53 19.86 11.16
CA LEU A 62 12.06 18.51 11.09
C LEU A 62 12.23 18.07 9.63
N GLN A 63 13.39 17.50 9.31
CA GLN A 63 13.64 16.88 8.03
C GLN A 63 13.61 15.36 8.17
N LEU A 64 12.82 14.71 7.33
CA LEU A 64 12.63 13.27 7.32
C LEU A 64 12.97 12.70 5.95
N TRP A 65 13.67 11.58 5.97
CA TRP A 65 14.07 10.86 4.78
C TRP A 65 13.23 9.60 4.66
N PHE A 66 12.51 9.52 3.56
CA PHE A 66 11.63 8.41 3.22
C PHE A 66 12.16 7.67 2.00
N ASN A 67 11.81 6.39 1.87
CA ASN A 67 12.09 5.61 0.66
C ASN A 67 11.19 6.00 -0.53
N ARG A 68 10.04 6.62 -0.27
CA ARG A 68 9.06 7.08 -1.27
C ARG A 68 8.29 8.28 -0.73
N GLU A 69 7.47 8.89 -1.57
CA GLU A 69 6.55 9.93 -1.14
C GLU A 69 5.57 9.40 -0.06
N PRO A 70 5.53 10.02 1.14
CA PRO A 70 4.60 9.62 2.18
C PRO A 70 3.20 10.17 1.91
N PRO A 71 2.13 9.43 2.23
CA PRO A 71 0.79 9.97 2.26
C PRO A 71 0.71 11.07 3.33
N GLN A 72 0.22 12.26 2.95
CA GLN A 72 0.16 13.43 3.82
C GLN A 72 -1.11 13.39 4.66
N GLN A 73 -1.04 12.82 5.87
CA GLN A 73 -2.15 12.83 6.83
C GLN A 73 -1.68 13.42 8.16
N ALA A 74 -2.19 14.62 8.47
CA ALA A 74 -1.92 15.34 9.71
C ALA A 74 -3.14 15.28 10.62
N GLU A 75 -2.91 14.99 11.89
CA GLU A 75 -3.90 15.13 12.95
C GLU A 75 -3.39 16.18 13.94
N HIS A 76 -4.14 17.28 14.09
CA HIS A 76 -3.84 18.32 15.07
C HIS A 76 -4.60 18.02 16.36
N VAL A 77 -3.85 17.89 17.45
CA VAL A 77 -4.36 17.75 18.82
C VAL A 77 -3.94 19.01 19.59
N GLU A 78 -4.72 19.51 20.55
CA GLU A 78 -4.46 20.78 21.22
C GLU A 78 -3.01 20.92 21.78
N GLY A 79 -2.11 21.60 21.06
CA GLY A 79 -0.69 21.77 21.41
C GLY A 79 0.25 20.67 20.89
N ALA A 80 -0.27 19.67 20.16
CA ALA A 80 0.51 18.61 19.55
C ALA A 80 0.12 18.37 18.08
N LEU A 81 1.11 18.10 17.26
CA LEU A 81 0.93 17.76 15.86
C LEU A 81 1.33 16.30 15.67
N VAL A 82 0.39 15.46 15.24
CA VAL A 82 0.60 14.02 15.10
C VAL A 82 0.46 13.65 13.63
N TYR A 83 1.44 12.95 13.10
CA TYR A 83 1.39 12.35 11.77
C TYR A 83 1.33 10.85 11.91
N ARG A 84 0.26 10.24 11.37
CA ARG A 84 0.09 8.79 11.33
C ARG A 84 0.45 8.29 9.94
N TYR A 85 1.36 7.33 9.89
CA TYR A 85 1.72 6.63 8.67
C TYR A 85 1.28 5.16 8.78
N GLU A 86 0.27 4.80 7.99
CA GLU A 86 -0.28 3.44 7.92
C GLU A 86 0.69 2.46 7.23
N ASP A 87 0.82 1.24 7.78
CA ASP A 87 1.73 0.19 7.30
C ASP A 87 3.18 0.68 7.02
N ALA A 88 3.66 1.59 7.86
CA ALA A 88 4.98 2.18 7.79
C ALA A 88 5.93 1.56 8.82
N TYR A 89 7.23 1.54 8.50
CA TYR A 89 8.27 1.08 9.41
C TYR A 89 9.41 2.10 9.49
N GLY A 90 10.04 2.19 10.65
CA GLY A 90 11.10 3.14 10.89
C GLY A 90 11.80 2.85 12.20
N ARG A 91 12.95 3.48 12.41
CA ARG A 91 13.61 3.45 13.70
C ARG A 91 12.88 4.42 14.64
N VAL A 92 12.49 3.92 15.82
CA VAL A 92 11.98 4.77 16.90
C VAL A 92 13.08 5.71 17.33
N ARG A 93 12.79 7.00 17.35
CA ARG A 93 13.74 8.08 17.65
C ARG A 93 13.01 9.24 18.27
N ASP A 94 13.65 9.93 19.18
CA ASP A 94 13.18 11.17 19.76
C ASP A 94 14.24 12.24 19.67
N GLY A 95 13.81 13.49 19.83
CA GLY A 95 14.70 14.62 19.86
C GLY A 95 13.98 15.91 20.21
N GLN A 96 14.77 16.98 20.26
CA GLN A 96 14.28 18.30 20.59
C GLN A 96 14.73 19.31 19.54
N LEU A 97 13.81 20.20 19.19
CA LEU A 97 13.99 21.30 18.26
C LEU A 97 13.90 22.62 19.03
N LYS A 98 14.87 23.50 18.81
CA LYS A 98 14.83 24.89 19.28
C LYS A 98 14.33 25.76 18.14
N LEU A 99 13.08 26.17 18.21
CA LEU A 99 12.46 27.03 17.20
C LEU A 99 12.08 28.39 17.82
N PRO A 100 11.83 29.43 17.00
CA PRO A 100 11.38 30.73 17.51
C PRO A 100 10.08 30.66 18.34
N LEU A 101 9.27 29.63 18.09
CA LEU A 101 8.02 29.33 18.80
C LEU A 101 8.22 28.60 20.15
N GLY A 102 9.44 28.14 20.45
CA GLY A 102 9.80 27.47 21.70
C GLY A 102 10.58 26.17 21.50
N LEU A 103 10.71 25.41 22.58
CA LEU A 103 11.22 24.05 22.54
C LEU A 103 10.11 23.12 22.04
N VAL A 104 10.34 22.46 20.91
CA VAL A 104 9.45 21.44 20.36
C VAL A 104 10.11 20.09 20.55
N ASN A 105 9.45 19.20 21.29
CA ASN A 105 9.89 17.82 21.40
C ASN A 105 9.24 17.02 20.27
N TRP A 106 10.03 16.23 19.56
CA TRP A 106 9.53 15.33 18.53
C TRP A 106 9.93 13.90 18.85
N ARG A 107 9.06 12.97 18.48
CA ARG A 107 9.28 11.54 18.67
C ARG A 107 8.61 10.76 17.56
N ILE A 108 9.30 9.72 17.11
CA ILE A 108 8.84 8.73 16.16
C ILE A 108 8.60 7.47 16.98
N GLU A 109 7.34 7.12 17.14
CA GLU A 109 6.89 5.97 17.91
C GLU A 109 6.24 4.95 16.97
N ARG A 110 6.30 3.68 17.36
CA ARG A 110 5.65 2.60 16.62
C ARG A 110 4.32 2.26 17.27
N ASP A 111 3.25 2.29 16.50
CA ASP A 111 1.89 1.95 16.92
C ASP A 111 1.44 0.67 16.18
N GLY A 112 1.89 -0.48 16.66
CA GLY A 112 1.63 -1.77 16.03
C GLY A 112 2.25 -1.89 14.63
N ARG A 113 1.39 -1.78 13.59
CA ARG A 113 1.79 -1.77 12.17
C ARG A 113 2.02 -0.38 11.61
N ASP A 114 1.60 0.64 12.35
CA ASP A 114 1.71 2.03 11.96
C ASP A 114 2.92 2.69 12.62
N LEU A 115 3.29 3.84 12.08
CA LEU A 115 4.33 4.69 12.63
C LEU A 115 3.73 6.07 12.93
N LEU A 116 3.97 6.58 14.13
CA LEU A 116 3.50 7.87 14.59
C LEU A 116 4.68 8.83 14.73
N LEU A 117 4.57 10.01 14.11
CA LEU A 117 5.45 11.14 14.40
C LEU A 117 4.66 12.14 15.23
N VAL A 118 5.04 12.29 16.49
CA VAL A 118 4.39 13.19 17.45
C VAL A 118 5.30 14.38 17.71
N LEU A 119 4.80 15.58 17.49
CA LEU A 119 5.48 16.83 17.83
C LEU A 119 4.67 17.55 18.92
N VAL A 120 5.33 17.92 20.02
CA VAL A 120 4.68 18.57 21.17
C VAL A 120 5.34 19.91 21.42
N SER A 121 4.51 20.95 21.56
CA SER A 121 4.95 22.32 21.78
C SER A 121 4.10 23.00 22.86
N PRO A 122 4.68 23.95 23.62
CA PRO A 122 3.92 24.78 24.57
C PRO A 122 2.93 25.73 23.87
N ARG A 123 2.99 25.88 22.54
CA ARG A 123 2.12 26.73 21.73
C ARG A 123 1.46 25.93 20.60
N PRO A 124 0.26 26.34 20.15
CA PRO A 124 -0.38 25.77 18.96
C PRO A 124 0.59 25.76 17.77
N LEU A 125 0.74 24.59 17.17
CA LEU A 125 1.61 24.36 16.02
C LEU A 125 0.77 24.14 14.77
N ASP A 126 1.29 24.63 13.66
CA ASP A 126 0.89 24.23 12.33
C ASP A 126 2.11 23.70 11.57
N GLY A 127 1.88 22.73 10.68
CA GLY A 127 2.92 21.99 9.98
C GLY A 127 2.72 22.01 8.48
N GLU A 128 3.65 22.63 7.76
CA GLU A 128 3.66 22.61 6.30
C GLU A 128 4.66 21.56 5.80
N TRP A 129 4.18 20.59 5.04
CA TRP A 129 5.04 19.59 4.40
C TRP A 129 5.53 20.05 3.04
N ARG A 130 6.82 19.84 2.80
CA ARG A 130 7.46 20.03 1.50
C ARG A 130 8.25 18.78 1.16
N GLY A 131 7.71 17.98 0.25
CA GLY A 131 8.38 16.80 -0.31
C GLY A 131 9.23 17.17 -1.53
N ALA A 132 10.40 16.57 -1.64
CA ALA A 132 11.24 16.62 -2.84
C ALA A 132 12.00 15.29 -2.98
N GLN A 133 12.11 14.79 -4.20
CA GLN A 133 12.99 13.65 -4.49
C GLN A 133 14.44 14.13 -4.58
N GLU A 134 15.35 13.45 -3.89
CA GLU A 134 16.78 13.76 -3.87
C GLU A 134 17.58 12.45 -3.84
N ASP A 135 18.42 12.22 -4.85
CA ASP A 135 19.28 11.04 -4.99
C ASP A 135 18.57 9.68 -4.80
N GLY A 136 17.38 9.53 -5.38
CA GLY A 136 16.58 8.30 -5.28
C GLY A 136 15.92 8.07 -3.93
N ARG A 137 16.08 9.00 -2.98
CA ARG A 137 15.35 9.06 -1.71
C ARG A 137 14.33 10.19 -1.76
N TRP A 138 13.32 10.11 -0.90
CA TRP A 138 12.34 11.17 -0.76
C TRP A 138 12.63 11.99 0.50
N ARG A 139 13.02 13.24 0.31
CA ARG A 139 13.24 14.18 1.41
C ARG A 139 11.94 14.92 1.67
N ALA A 140 11.39 14.78 2.87
CA ALA A 140 10.24 15.55 3.31
C ALA A 140 10.65 16.50 4.44
N ARG A 141 10.46 17.80 4.21
CA ARG A 141 10.70 18.84 5.20
C ARG A 141 9.38 19.26 5.81
N LEU A 142 9.26 19.11 7.12
CA LEU A 142 8.16 19.61 7.92
C LEU A 142 8.58 20.97 8.48
N ALA A 143 8.04 22.05 7.90
CA ALA A 143 8.21 23.39 8.43
C ALA A 143 7.15 23.65 9.50
N LEU A 144 7.60 24.03 10.70
CA LEU A 144 6.72 24.28 11.84
C LEU A 144 6.48 25.78 11.99
N ARG A 145 5.21 26.16 12.11
CA ARG A 145 4.79 27.55 12.32
C ARG A 145 3.81 27.62 13.49
N PRO A 146 3.72 28.79 14.17
CA PRO A 146 2.62 29.03 15.08
C PRO A 146 1.30 29.09 14.30
N LYS A 147 0.24 28.52 14.90
CA LYS A 147 -1.13 28.68 14.41
C LYS A 147 -1.70 30.04 14.78
#